data_AF-A0A931LCT5-F1
#
_entry.id   AF-A0A931LCT5-F1
#
_cell.length_a   1.000
_cell.length_b   1.000
_cell.length_c   1.000
_cell.angle_alpha   90.00
_cell.angle_beta   90.00
_cell.angle_gamma   90.00
#
_symmetry.space_group_name_H-M   'P 1'
#
loop_
_entity.id
_entity.type
_entity.pdbx_description
1 polymer ?
#
loop_
_entity_poly.entity_id
_entity_poly.type
_entity_poly.pdbx_seq_one_letter_code
_entity_poly.pdbx_strand_id
1 'polypeptide(L)'
;MKTRPGSPYPLGATWDGAGVNFALFSENATRVELCLFDARGDERRIRMPEQTDHVWHVYLPEVRPGQRYGYRLDGPWDPAGGHRFNPAKLVLDPYARAIDDALTWDDALFGYQIGAAEVDLTRDDRDSARFMPKSVVVEGAFTWGDDRPLRVPWNETIIYEVHTRGFTMRHPDVPGHLRGTYAGLASPAAIEYLRSLGITAVELMPIHEFVDDKHLLDRGLRNYWGYNSIGFFAPACRYSSSGCAGQQVDEFKTMVKTLHDAGIEVILDVVYNHTAEGNHLGPTLAFRGIDNASYYRLVADDRRYYMDYTGCGNTLDMTHPRTLQLIMDWKTYTRGLGVRLAGDAIDDLDGRGQRLAGDSLLILINAHWEPIDFVLPAHQRAVRWIVEIDTRVPDDRLRGKLVRGGDAYRLDA
;
A
#
# COMPACT_ATOMS: atom_id res chain seq x y z
N MET A 1 -24.60 20.70 1.42
CA MET A 1 -23.36 20.50 2.18
C MET A 1 -22.47 21.67 1.86
N LYS A 2 -22.03 22.40 2.88
CA LYS A 2 -21.09 23.51 2.69
C LYS A 2 -19.69 22.95 2.40
N THR A 3 -18.99 23.53 1.44
CA THR A 3 -17.60 23.22 1.12
C THR A 3 -16.70 24.38 1.53
N ARG A 4 -15.44 24.09 1.86
CA ARG A 4 -14.36 25.05 2.06
C ARG A 4 -13.14 24.60 1.23
N PRO A 5 -12.16 25.48 0.97
CA PRO A 5 -11.01 25.14 0.13
C PRO A 5 -10.23 23.90 0.61
N GLY A 6 -10.05 23.75 1.93
CA GLY A 6 -9.22 22.69 2.48
C GLY A 6 -7.72 22.93 2.26
N SER A 7 -6.94 21.86 2.30
CA SER A 7 -5.48 21.85 2.20
C SER A 7 -5.03 20.72 1.28
N PRO A 8 -3.96 20.90 0.48
CA PRO A 8 -3.37 19.83 -0.34
C PRO A 8 -2.62 18.77 0.49
N TYR A 9 -2.42 18.99 1.79
CA TYR A 9 -1.73 18.06 2.68
C TYR A 9 -2.43 17.97 4.05
N PRO A 10 -2.43 16.79 4.70
CA PRO A 10 -1.97 15.49 4.19
C PRO A 10 -2.87 14.93 3.07
N LEU A 11 -2.30 14.06 2.23
CA LEU A 11 -3.04 13.30 1.23
C LEU A 11 -4.04 12.32 1.89
N GLY A 12 -5.11 12.00 1.18
CA GLY A 12 -6.24 11.20 1.65
C GLY A 12 -7.29 12.01 2.40
N ALA A 13 -8.17 11.30 3.12
CA ALA A 13 -9.19 11.89 3.98
C ALA A 13 -8.72 12.01 5.44
N THR A 14 -8.66 13.24 5.96
CA THR A 14 -8.20 13.53 7.33
C THR A 14 -9.28 14.25 8.14
N TRP A 15 -9.73 13.61 9.20
CA TRP A 15 -10.62 14.18 10.22
C TRP A 15 -9.82 15.02 11.23
N ASP A 16 -10.22 16.28 11.45
CA ASP A 16 -9.54 17.23 12.34
C ASP A 16 -10.30 17.54 13.64
N GLY A 17 -11.44 16.88 13.87
CA GLY A 17 -12.35 17.16 15.00
C GLY A 17 -13.53 18.08 14.65
N ALA A 18 -13.46 18.83 13.55
CA ALA A 18 -14.51 19.75 13.10
C ALA A 18 -15.06 19.43 11.70
N GLY A 19 -14.26 18.79 10.85
CA GLY A 19 -14.59 18.42 9.47
C GLY A 19 -13.56 17.46 8.89
N VAL A 20 -13.77 17.07 7.63
CA VAL A 20 -12.81 16.22 6.90
C VAL A 20 -12.18 17.01 5.77
N ASN A 21 -10.85 17.03 5.74
CA ASN A 21 -10.07 17.46 4.59
C ASN A 21 -9.86 16.26 3.65
N PHE A 22 -10.20 16.41 2.37
CA PHE A 22 -9.91 15.44 1.33
C PHE A 22 -8.85 16.02 0.40
N ALA A 23 -7.79 15.26 0.13
CA ALA A 23 -6.73 15.64 -0.80
C ALA A 23 -6.32 14.44 -1.66
N LEU A 24 -6.36 14.60 -2.99
CA LEU A 24 -6.07 13.54 -3.96
C LEU A 24 -5.11 14.05 -5.03
N PHE A 25 -3.99 13.35 -5.21
CA PHE A 25 -3.08 13.61 -6.32
C PHE A 25 -3.66 13.09 -7.64
N SER A 26 -3.65 13.93 -8.68
CA SER A 26 -3.77 13.54 -10.08
C SER A 26 -3.25 14.68 -10.96
N GLU A 27 -2.22 14.38 -11.75
CA GLU A 27 -1.56 15.33 -12.63
C GLU A 27 -2.36 15.56 -13.92
N ASN A 28 -2.97 14.50 -14.44
CA ASN A 28 -3.61 14.47 -15.75
C ASN A 28 -5.16 14.58 -15.69
N ALA A 29 -5.76 14.56 -14.50
CA ALA A 29 -7.21 14.79 -14.37
C ALA A 29 -7.58 16.21 -14.77
N THR A 30 -8.74 16.35 -15.41
CA THR A 30 -9.34 17.65 -15.75
C THR A 30 -10.49 18.04 -14.81
N ARG A 31 -11.05 17.07 -14.09
CA ARG A 31 -12.05 17.27 -13.03
C ARG A 31 -12.01 16.11 -12.04
N VAL A 32 -12.17 16.42 -10.76
CA VAL A 32 -12.33 15.44 -9.69
C VAL A 32 -13.65 15.65 -8.97
N GLU A 33 -14.42 14.57 -8.82
CA GLU A 33 -15.63 14.51 -8.00
C GLU A 33 -15.41 13.56 -6.82
N LEU A 34 -15.50 14.10 -5.61
CA LEU A 34 -15.60 13.33 -4.37
C LEU A 34 -17.03 12.78 -4.26
N CYS A 35 -17.15 11.47 -4.13
CA CYS A 35 -18.42 10.76 -4.07
C CYS A 35 -18.65 10.26 -2.65
N LEU A 36 -19.65 10.80 -1.95
CA LEU A 36 -20.05 10.37 -0.61
C LEU A 36 -21.23 9.41 -0.69
N PHE A 37 -21.22 8.35 0.11
CA PHE A 37 -22.28 7.35 0.15
C PHE A 37 -22.95 7.32 1.52
N ASP A 38 -24.27 7.31 1.54
CA ASP A 38 -25.04 7.15 2.78
C ASP A 38 -25.23 5.66 3.16
N ALA A 39 -25.99 5.39 4.22
CA ALA A 39 -26.25 4.03 4.69
C ALA A 39 -27.11 3.18 3.72
N ARG A 40 -27.82 3.80 2.77
CA ARG A 40 -28.59 3.12 1.72
C ARG A 40 -27.77 2.87 0.46
N GLY A 41 -26.56 3.44 0.40
CA GLY A 41 -25.70 3.40 -0.77
C GLY A 41 -26.00 4.51 -1.79
N ASP A 42 -26.82 5.50 -1.42
CA ASP A 42 -27.12 6.63 -2.31
C ASP A 42 -25.88 7.52 -2.47
N GLU A 43 -25.51 7.79 -3.72
CA GLU A 43 -24.31 8.56 -4.07
C GLU A 43 -24.62 10.06 -4.10
N ARG A 44 -23.79 10.85 -3.40
CA ARG A 44 -23.73 12.30 -3.51
C ARG A 44 -22.36 12.74 -4.01
N ARG A 45 -22.32 13.38 -5.18
CA ARG A 45 -21.09 13.90 -5.79
C ARG A 45 -20.82 15.35 -5.39
N ILE A 46 -19.57 15.65 -5.07
CA ILE A 46 -19.06 16.96 -4.69
C ILE A 46 -17.85 17.24 -5.57
N ARG A 47 -17.95 18.24 -6.43
CA ARG A 47 -16.81 18.71 -7.22
C ARG A 47 -15.72 19.24 -6.29
N MET A 48 -14.46 18.88 -6.54
CA MET A 48 -13.28 19.45 -5.87
C MET A 48 -12.74 20.60 -6.74
N PRO A 49 -12.95 21.88 -6.34
CA PRO A 49 -12.59 23.00 -7.20
C PRO A 49 -11.14 23.45 -7.02
N GLU A 50 -10.54 23.17 -5.86
CA GLU A 50 -9.20 23.63 -5.53
C GLU A 50 -8.14 22.63 -5.99
N GLN A 51 -7.05 23.14 -6.55
CA GLN A 51 -5.91 22.35 -6.96
C GLN A 51 -4.62 23.10 -6.64
N THR A 52 -3.74 22.47 -5.87
CA THR A 52 -2.39 22.99 -5.56
C THR A 52 -1.38 21.90 -5.87
N ASP A 53 -0.40 22.17 -6.75
CA ASP A 53 0.68 21.24 -7.09
C ASP A 53 0.17 19.83 -7.49
N HIS A 54 -0.83 19.81 -8.39
CA HIS A 54 -1.55 18.62 -8.87
C HIS A 54 -2.31 17.83 -7.80
N VAL A 55 -2.47 18.39 -6.59
CA VAL A 55 -3.31 17.83 -5.54
C VAL A 55 -4.64 18.57 -5.53
N TRP A 56 -5.70 17.84 -5.83
CA TRP A 56 -7.09 18.30 -5.72
C TRP A 56 -7.54 18.23 -4.28
N HIS A 57 -8.15 19.28 -3.75
CA HIS A 57 -8.58 19.27 -2.34
C HIS A 57 -9.92 19.97 -2.09
N VAL A 58 -10.58 19.55 -1.01
CA VAL A 58 -11.80 20.17 -0.48
C VAL A 58 -11.96 19.83 1.00
N TYR A 59 -12.57 20.74 1.77
CA TYR A 59 -12.90 20.50 3.17
C TYR A 59 -14.40 20.51 3.41
N LEU A 60 -14.88 19.52 4.15
CA LEU A 60 -16.30 19.29 4.45
C LEU A 60 -16.55 19.32 5.98
N PRO A 61 -17.08 20.42 6.53
CA PRO A 61 -17.35 20.55 7.97
C PRO A 61 -18.44 19.60 8.51
N GLU A 62 -19.27 19.04 7.63
CA GLU A 62 -20.42 18.19 7.99
C GLU A 62 -20.06 16.70 8.00
N VAL A 63 -18.93 16.31 7.38
CA VAL A 63 -18.51 14.89 7.31
C VAL A 63 -17.85 14.46 8.61
N ARG A 64 -18.03 13.18 9.00
CA ARG A 64 -17.51 12.57 10.23
C ARG A 64 -16.83 11.24 9.93
N PRO A 65 -16.01 10.69 10.85
CA PRO A 65 -15.55 9.31 10.78
C PRO A 65 -16.71 8.32 10.55
N GLY A 66 -16.45 7.26 9.78
CA GLY A 66 -17.44 6.31 9.29
C GLY A 66 -18.07 6.69 7.95
N GLN A 67 -17.82 7.90 7.42
CA GLN A 67 -18.30 8.28 6.09
C GLN A 67 -17.62 7.44 5.01
N ARG A 68 -18.44 6.76 4.19
CA ARG A 68 -18.00 6.05 2.98
C ARG A 68 -17.83 7.01 1.82
N TYR A 69 -16.74 6.88 1.08
CA TYR A 69 -16.44 7.71 -0.07
C TYR A 69 -15.64 6.98 -1.15
N GLY A 70 -15.53 7.63 -2.30
CA GLY A 70 -14.61 7.31 -3.39
C GLY A 70 -14.49 8.52 -4.32
N TYR A 71 -13.81 8.36 -5.44
CA TYR A 71 -13.66 9.44 -6.42
C TYR A 71 -14.13 9.03 -7.81
N ARG A 72 -14.47 10.04 -8.62
CA ARG A 72 -14.62 9.92 -10.07
C ARG A 72 -13.77 11.02 -10.70
N LEU A 73 -13.01 10.65 -11.72
CA LEU A 73 -12.09 11.55 -12.38
C LEU A 73 -12.40 11.62 -13.87
N ASP A 74 -12.52 12.84 -14.37
CA ASP A 74 -12.46 13.12 -15.80
C ASP A 74 -11.04 13.42 -16.22
N GLY A 75 -10.72 13.08 -17.45
CA GLY A 75 -9.42 13.28 -18.08
C GLY A 75 -9.42 12.64 -19.46
N PRO A 76 -8.27 12.62 -20.14
CA PRO A 76 -8.15 11.98 -21.44
C PRO A 76 -8.43 10.46 -21.34
N TRP A 77 -9.38 9.98 -22.14
CA TRP A 77 -9.46 8.57 -22.53
C TRP A 77 -8.64 8.41 -23.81
N ASP A 78 -7.34 8.12 -23.63
CA ASP A 78 -6.40 7.84 -24.69
C ASP A 78 -5.55 6.62 -24.29
N PRO A 79 -6.09 5.40 -24.42
CA PRO A 79 -5.37 4.19 -24.07
C PRO A 79 -4.05 4.04 -24.82
N ALA A 80 -3.94 4.54 -26.06
CA ALA A 80 -2.68 4.50 -26.83
C ALA A 80 -1.59 5.39 -26.21
N GLY A 81 -1.96 6.57 -25.72
CA GLY A 81 -1.08 7.45 -24.93
C GLY A 81 -0.87 7.02 -23.47
N GLY A 82 -1.59 5.99 -23.02
CA GLY A 82 -1.54 5.48 -21.65
C GLY A 82 -2.47 6.20 -20.67
N HIS A 83 -3.38 7.06 -21.14
CA HIS A 83 -4.37 7.73 -20.30
C HIS A 83 -5.69 6.96 -20.30
N ARG A 84 -6.17 6.58 -19.10
CA ARG A 84 -7.32 5.68 -18.93
C ARG A 84 -8.42 6.24 -18.02
N PHE A 85 -8.60 7.56 -18.06
CA PHE A 85 -9.62 8.24 -17.26
C PHE A 85 -11.04 7.85 -17.70
N ASN A 86 -11.85 7.38 -16.76
CA ASN A 86 -13.23 7.03 -17.02
C ASN A 86 -14.11 7.38 -15.79
N PRO A 87 -14.87 8.50 -15.84
CA PRO A 87 -15.68 8.95 -14.70
C PRO A 87 -16.87 8.04 -14.38
N ALA A 88 -17.23 7.10 -15.26
CA ALA A 88 -18.20 6.05 -14.92
C ALA A 88 -17.64 5.04 -13.90
N LYS A 89 -16.30 4.99 -13.75
CA LYS A 89 -15.64 4.13 -12.78
C LYS A 89 -15.44 4.88 -11.46
N LEU A 90 -16.00 4.34 -10.37
CA LEU A 90 -15.74 4.80 -9.03
C LEU A 90 -14.39 4.21 -8.60
N VAL A 91 -13.49 5.05 -8.12
CA VAL A 91 -12.15 4.62 -7.68
C VAL A 91 -11.93 4.86 -6.20
N LEU A 92 -11.13 4.00 -5.58
CA LEU A 92 -10.72 4.09 -4.19
C LEU A 92 -9.67 5.20 -4.01
N ASP A 93 -9.65 5.81 -2.83
CA ASP A 93 -8.56 6.69 -2.41
C ASP A 93 -7.27 5.86 -2.16
N PRO A 94 -6.15 6.14 -2.85
CA PRO A 94 -4.87 5.46 -2.59
C PRO A 94 -4.37 5.62 -1.14
N TYR A 95 -4.79 6.69 -0.45
CA TYR A 95 -4.49 6.99 0.95
C TYR A 95 -5.62 6.57 1.90
N ALA A 96 -6.60 5.78 1.44
CA ALA A 96 -7.64 5.25 2.31
C ALA A 96 -7.02 4.43 3.46
N ARG A 97 -7.33 4.81 4.70
CA ARG A 97 -6.89 4.09 5.91
C ARG A 97 -7.81 2.93 6.30
N ALA A 98 -9.00 2.90 5.70
CA ALA A 98 -9.94 1.79 5.80
C ALA A 98 -10.71 1.70 4.48
N ILE A 99 -10.99 0.47 4.06
CA ILE A 99 -11.82 0.14 2.91
C ILE A 99 -12.90 -0.81 3.41
N ASP A 100 -14.15 -0.44 3.17
CA ASP A 100 -15.32 -1.20 3.57
C ASP A 100 -15.94 -1.88 2.37
N ASP A 101 -16.54 -3.04 2.67
CA ASP A 101 -17.16 -3.97 1.73
C ASP A 101 -16.17 -4.80 0.89
N ALA A 102 -16.66 -5.91 0.36
CA ALA A 102 -15.92 -6.75 -0.57
C ALA A 102 -16.22 -6.35 -2.01
N LEU A 103 -15.20 -6.36 -2.87
CA LEU A 103 -15.39 -6.19 -4.31
C LEU A 103 -16.33 -7.26 -4.86
N THR A 104 -17.41 -6.83 -5.51
CA THR A 104 -18.31 -7.73 -6.25
C THR A 104 -17.92 -7.68 -7.72
N TRP A 105 -17.35 -8.76 -8.27
CA TRP A 105 -16.91 -8.76 -9.65
C TRP A 105 -18.06 -8.61 -10.64
N ASP A 106 -17.94 -7.60 -11.50
CA ASP A 106 -18.85 -7.31 -12.62
C ASP A 106 -18.05 -6.65 -13.75
N ASP A 107 -18.46 -6.85 -14.99
CA ASP A 107 -17.80 -6.25 -16.16
C ASP A 107 -17.80 -4.72 -16.11
N ALA A 108 -18.72 -4.09 -15.36
CA ALA A 108 -18.73 -2.65 -15.13
C ALA A 108 -17.48 -2.14 -14.40
N LEU A 109 -16.71 -2.99 -13.71
CA LEU A 109 -15.45 -2.64 -13.05
C LEU A 109 -14.29 -2.38 -14.03
N PHE A 110 -14.45 -2.75 -15.30
CA PHE A 110 -13.43 -2.54 -16.32
C PHE A 110 -13.70 -1.22 -17.03
N GLY A 111 -12.65 -0.40 -17.20
CA GLY A 111 -12.72 0.86 -17.95
C GLY A 111 -13.12 0.69 -19.42
N TYR A 112 -13.04 -0.53 -19.94
CA TYR A 112 -13.26 -0.93 -21.32
C TYR A 112 -14.33 -2.02 -21.43
N GLN A 113 -14.87 -2.21 -22.64
CA GLN A 113 -15.96 -3.16 -22.88
C GLN A 113 -15.42 -4.59 -22.99
N ILE A 114 -15.75 -5.43 -22.01
CA ILE A 114 -15.43 -6.87 -22.06
C ILE A 114 -16.08 -7.51 -23.30
N GLY A 115 -15.28 -8.23 -24.07
CA GLY A 115 -15.72 -8.92 -25.30
C GLY A 115 -15.74 -8.06 -26.56
N ALA A 116 -15.39 -6.78 -26.49
CA ALA A 116 -15.28 -5.93 -27.69
C ALA A 116 -14.05 -6.29 -28.54
N ALA A 117 -14.15 -6.10 -29.86
CA ALA A 117 -13.09 -6.45 -30.80
C ALA A 117 -11.79 -5.65 -30.58
N GLU A 118 -11.91 -4.37 -30.21
CA GLU A 118 -10.76 -3.49 -29.94
C GLU A 118 -10.30 -3.55 -28.47
N VAL A 119 -10.87 -4.47 -27.68
CA VAL A 119 -10.46 -4.80 -26.31
C VAL A 119 -10.36 -3.54 -25.43
N ASP A 120 -9.17 -3.23 -24.90
CA ASP A 120 -8.91 -2.14 -23.94
C ASP A 120 -8.86 -0.74 -24.58
N LEU A 121 -9.04 -0.63 -25.89
CA LEU A 121 -9.17 0.64 -26.59
C LEU A 121 -10.60 1.21 -26.48
N THR A 122 -11.58 0.34 -26.26
CA THR A 122 -12.98 0.74 -26.09
C THR A 122 -13.21 1.35 -24.71
N ARG A 123 -14.13 2.30 -24.60
CA ARG A 123 -14.55 2.85 -23.30
C ARG A 123 -15.88 2.25 -22.87
N ASP A 124 -15.95 1.80 -21.62
CA ASP A 124 -17.19 1.32 -21.01
C ASP A 124 -17.78 2.38 -20.07
N ASP A 125 -18.97 2.88 -20.40
CA ASP A 125 -19.63 3.96 -19.65
C ASP A 125 -20.60 3.46 -18.56
N ARG A 126 -20.63 2.14 -18.26
CA ARG A 126 -21.45 1.59 -17.18
C ARG A 126 -20.91 2.03 -15.82
N ASP A 127 -21.81 2.42 -14.93
CA ASP A 127 -21.46 2.77 -13.56
C ASP A 127 -21.02 1.54 -12.75
N SER A 128 -19.89 1.67 -12.08
CA SER A 128 -19.27 0.62 -11.25
C SER A 128 -19.58 0.75 -9.75
N ALA A 129 -20.17 1.87 -9.30
CA ALA A 129 -20.27 2.19 -7.87
C ALA A 129 -20.96 1.12 -7.02
N ARG A 130 -21.92 0.38 -7.58
CA ARG A 130 -22.61 -0.73 -6.90
C ARG A 130 -21.69 -1.91 -6.57
N PHE A 131 -20.63 -2.10 -7.35
CA PHE A 131 -19.74 -3.25 -7.32
C PHE A 131 -18.43 -2.97 -6.58
N MET A 132 -18.07 -1.69 -6.49
CA MET A 132 -16.85 -1.23 -5.83
C MET A 132 -16.98 -1.21 -4.31
N PRO A 133 -15.94 -1.62 -3.56
CA PRO A 133 -15.83 -1.26 -2.15
C PRO A 133 -15.69 0.26 -1.99
N LYS A 134 -15.82 0.77 -0.77
CA LYS A 134 -15.74 2.21 -0.47
C LYS A 134 -14.59 2.52 0.48
N SER A 135 -13.85 3.57 0.20
CA SER A 135 -12.92 4.14 1.18
C SER A 135 -13.72 4.69 2.37
N VAL A 136 -13.15 4.67 3.57
CA VAL A 136 -13.82 5.13 4.79
C VAL A 136 -12.98 6.19 5.49
N VAL A 137 -13.63 7.28 5.89
CA VAL A 137 -13.03 8.27 6.78
C VAL A 137 -12.88 7.63 8.16
N VAL A 138 -11.64 7.54 8.67
CA VAL A 138 -11.39 6.97 10.00
C VAL A 138 -11.05 8.06 11.01
N GLU A 139 -11.28 7.75 12.29
CA GLU A 139 -10.72 8.52 13.39
C GLU A 139 -9.25 8.13 13.60
N GLY A 140 -8.37 9.12 13.71
CA GLY A 140 -6.94 8.88 13.93
C GLY A 140 -6.58 8.52 15.38
N ALA A 141 -7.41 8.93 16.34
CA ALA A 141 -7.12 8.77 17.76
C ALA A 141 -7.20 7.30 18.19
N PHE A 142 -6.22 6.85 18.96
CA PHE A 142 -6.19 5.53 19.58
C PHE A 142 -5.36 5.59 20.88
N THR A 143 -5.84 4.94 21.94
CA THR A 143 -5.17 4.98 23.25
C THR A 143 -4.11 3.88 23.37
N TRP A 144 -2.89 4.20 22.92
CA TRP A 144 -1.73 3.31 23.02
C TRP A 144 -1.26 3.04 24.45
N GLY A 145 -1.49 3.97 25.40
CA GLY A 145 -1.02 3.82 26.77
C GLY A 145 0.52 3.88 26.84
N ASP A 146 1.14 2.92 27.52
CA ASP A 146 2.60 2.85 27.70
C ASP A 146 3.34 2.12 26.55
N ASP A 147 2.62 1.77 25.48
CA ASP A 147 3.18 1.09 24.31
C ASP A 147 4.34 1.87 23.70
N ARG A 148 5.38 1.13 23.31
CA ARG A 148 6.58 1.68 22.67
C ARG A 148 7.24 0.59 21.83
N PRO A 149 7.95 0.95 20.75
CA PRO A 149 8.75 -0.01 20.00
C PRO A 149 9.67 -0.81 20.93
N LEU A 150 9.60 -2.14 20.86
CA LEU A 150 10.37 -3.02 21.75
C LEU A 150 11.88 -2.95 21.48
N ARG A 151 12.26 -2.79 20.19
CA ARG A 151 13.65 -2.63 19.74
C ARG A 151 14.52 -3.81 20.18
N VAL A 152 14.02 -5.03 19.95
CA VAL A 152 14.80 -6.25 20.18
C VAL A 152 16.07 -6.18 19.31
N PRO A 153 17.27 -6.41 19.87
CA PRO A 153 18.49 -6.43 19.08
C PRO A 153 18.41 -7.49 17.97
N TRP A 154 18.89 -7.16 16.76
CA TRP A 154 18.85 -8.08 15.61
C TRP A 154 19.52 -9.43 15.87
N ASN A 155 20.57 -9.47 16.69
CA ASN A 155 21.27 -10.70 17.08
C ASN A 155 20.49 -11.58 18.08
N GLU A 156 19.42 -11.04 18.68
CA GLU A 156 18.50 -11.73 19.59
C GLU A 156 17.15 -11.99 18.91
N THR A 157 16.96 -11.50 17.68
CA THR A 157 15.69 -11.58 16.97
C THR A 157 15.45 -12.99 16.44
N ILE A 158 14.28 -13.55 16.74
CA ILE A 158 13.76 -14.80 16.19
C ILE A 158 12.42 -14.47 15.53
N ILE A 159 12.42 -14.50 14.20
CA ILE A 159 11.25 -14.18 13.36
C ILE A 159 10.39 -15.43 13.18
N TYR A 160 9.08 -15.25 13.32
CA TYR A 160 8.07 -16.26 13.05
C TYR A 160 7.09 -15.75 11.99
N GLU A 161 7.25 -16.21 10.75
CA GLU A 161 6.32 -15.86 9.66
C GLU A 161 4.96 -16.52 9.90
N VAL A 162 3.89 -15.72 9.87
CA VAL A 162 2.52 -16.20 10.10
C VAL A 162 1.52 -15.60 9.12
N HIS A 163 0.57 -16.44 8.75
CA HIS A 163 -0.63 -15.99 8.06
C HIS A 163 -1.71 -15.62 9.08
N THR A 164 -2.18 -14.36 9.11
CA THR A 164 -3.18 -13.87 10.08
C THR A 164 -4.40 -14.79 10.19
N ARG A 165 -4.98 -15.18 9.04
CA ARG A 165 -6.09 -16.15 9.00
C ARG A 165 -5.71 -17.55 9.46
N GLY A 166 -4.72 -18.17 8.79
CA GLY A 166 -4.37 -19.57 9.01
C GLY A 166 -3.96 -19.90 10.45
N PHE A 167 -3.25 -18.97 11.10
CA PHE A 167 -2.65 -19.17 12.41
C PHE A 167 -3.67 -19.59 13.48
N THR A 168 -4.86 -18.98 13.48
CA THR A 168 -5.88 -19.25 14.51
C THR A 168 -7.17 -19.88 13.97
N MET A 169 -7.32 -20.06 12.65
CA MET A 169 -8.55 -20.58 12.03
C MET A 169 -9.04 -21.90 12.63
N ARG A 170 -8.12 -22.79 13.02
CA ARG A 170 -8.43 -24.10 13.60
C ARG A 170 -8.02 -24.25 15.06
N HIS A 171 -7.61 -23.16 15.72
CA HIS A 171 -7.13 -23.22 17.09
C HIS A 171 -8.30 -23.47 18.06
N PRO A 172 -8.29 -24.57 18.84
CA PRO A 172 -9.45 -24.96 19.67
C PRO A 172 -9.76 -23.93 20.75
N ASP A 173 -8.72 -23.37 21.38
CA ASP A 173 -8.87 -22.44 22.51
C ASP A 173 -9.11 -20.98 22.10
N VAL A 174 -9.12 -20.68 20.80
CA VAL A 174 -9.52 -19.36 20.29
C VAL A 174 -11.04 -19.36 20.08
N PRO A 175 -11.81 -18.41 20.65
CA PRO A 175 -13.24 -18.31 20.43
C PRO A 175 -13.60 -18.28 18.93
N GLY A 176 -14.62 -19.04 18.53
CA GLY A 176 -14.94 -19.27 17.12
C GLY A 176 -15.09 -18.00 16.27
N HIS A 177 -15.63 -16.92 16.84
CA HIS A 177 -15.84 -15.64 16.16
C HIS A 177 -14.55 -14.80 15.99
N LEU A 178 -13.46 -15.16 16.68
CA LEU A 178 -12.14 -14.51 16.56
C LEU A 178 -11.16 -15.33 15.73
N ARG A 179 -11.51 -16.55 15.34
CA ARG A 179 -10.60 -17.43 14.60
C ARG A 179 -10.26 -16.87 13.23
N GLY A 180 -8.96 -16.75 12.96
CA GLY A 180 -8.40 -16.22 11.73
C GLY A 180 -8.56 -14.71 11.56
N THR A 181 -8.67 -13.97 12.65
CA THR A 181 -8.71 -12.50 12.66
C THR A 181 -7.53 -11.91 13.43
N TYR A 182 -7.34 -10.59 13.34
CA TYR A 182 -6.37 -9.84 14.14
C TYR A 182 -6.58 -10.08 15.64
N ALA A 183 -7.82 -10.00 16.12
CA ALA A 183 -8.15 -10.30 17.51
C ALA A 183 -7.87 -11.77 17.90
N GLY A 184 -8.04 -12.73 16.97
CA GLY A 184 -7.64 -14.11 17.19
C GLY A 184 -6.14 -14.28 17.40
N LEU A 185 -5.34 -13.62 16.57
CA LEU A 185 -3.87 -13.65 16.65
C LEU A 185 -3.36 -13.05 17.97
N ALA A 186 -4.07 -12.05 18.51
CA ALA A 186 -3.79 -11.45 19.83
C ALA A 186 -4.56 -12.09 20.99
N SER A 187 -5.18 -13.26 20.78
CA SER A 187 -5.89 -13.95 21.87
C SER A 187 -4.91 -14.52 22.91
N PRO A 188 -5.35 -14.74 24.17
CA PRO A 188 -4.50 -15.31 25.20
C PRO A 188 -3.83 -16.64 24.80
N ALA A 189 -4.58 -17.54 24.15
CA ALA A 189 -4.07 -18.83 23.69
C ALA A 189 -2.97 -18.69 22.62
N ALA A 190 -3.16 -17.77 21.67
CA ALA A 190 -2.17 -17.49 20.63
C ALA A 190 -0.89 -16.89 21.21
N ILE A 191 -1.03 -15.93 22.14
CA ILE A 191 0.12 -15.27 22.80
C ILE A 191 0.88 -16.26 23.68
N GLU A 192 0.18 -17.08 24.45
CA GLU A 192 0.80 -18.13 25.27
C GLU A 192 1.64 -19.06 24.40
N TYR A 193 1.10 -19.51 23.27
CA TYR A 193 1.84 -20.31 22.30
C TYR A 193 3.09 -19.59 21.81
N LEU A 194 2.97 -18.36 21.29
CA LEU A 194 4.10 -17.61 20.74
C LEU A 194 5.21 -17.39 21.79
N ARG A 195 4.83 -17.05 23.02
CA ARG A 195 5.79 -16.92 24.14
C ARG A 195 6.44 -18.24 24.51
N SER A 196 5.68 -19.33 24.54
CA SER A 196 6.21 -20.67 24.85
C SER A 196 7.19 -21.17 23.80
N LEU A 197 6.98 -20.79 22.54
CA LEU A 197 7.88 -21.10 21.43
C LEU A 197 9.19 -20.30 21.51
N GLY A 198 9.19 -19.15 22.19
CA GLY A 198 10.37 -18.32 22.43
C GLY A 198 10.74 -17.40 21.27
N ILE A 199 9.79 -17.09 20.38
CA ILE A 199 10.00 -16.13 19.29
C ILE A 199 10.01 -14.70 19.84
N THR A 200 10.61 -13.77 19.11
CA THR A 200 10.66 -12.35 19.52
C THR A 200 9.89 -11.44 18.58
N ALA A 201 9.65 -11.88 17.34
CA ALA A 201 8.92 -11.12 16.34
C ALA A 201 8.01 -12.04 15.54
N VAL A 202 6.79 -11.58 15.25
CA VAL A 202 5.95 -12.17 14.20
C VAL A 202 6.10 -11.37 12.92
N GLU A 203 6.29 -12.07 11.80
CA GLU A 203 6.23 -11.48 10.47
C GLU A 203 4.90 -11.86 9.85
N LEU A 204 4.02 -10.86 9.69
CA LEU A 204 2.70 -11.07 9.12
C LEU A 204 2.81 -11.10 7.60
N MET A 205 2.32 -12.18 6.98
CA MET A 205 1.97 -12.18 5.55
C MET A 205 1.06 -10.98 5.21
N PRO A 206 0.97 -10.56 3.93
CA PRO A 206 0.37 -9.28 3.55
C PRO A 206 -0.96 -8.95 4.24
N ILE A 207 -0.98 -7.78 4.88
CA ILE A 207 -2.15 -7.25 5.57
C ILE A 207 -2.73 -5.99 4.93
N HIS A 208 -2.14 -5.45 3.87
CA HIS A 208 -2.78 -4.37 3.11
C HIS A 208 -4.11 -4.86 2.54
N GLU A 209 -5.08 -3.98 2.33
CA GLU A 209 -6.33 -4.39 1.65
C GLU A 209 -5.98 -4.90 0.25
N PHE A 210 -6.49 -6.08 -0.10
CA PHE A 210 -6.17 -6.79 -1.34
C PHE A 210 -7.42 -7.44 -1.95
N VAL A 211 -7.35 -7.71 -3.25
CA VAL A 211 -8.48 -8.25 -4.02
C VAL A 211 -8.27 -9.73 -4.34
N ASP A 212 -9.36 -10.50 -4.34
CA ASP A 212 -9.36 -11.84 -4.94
C ASP A 212 -9.45 -11.72 -6.46
N ASP A 213 -8.40 -12.15 -7.18
CA ASP A 213 -8.36 -12.08 -8.64
C ASP A 213 -9.56 -12.79 -9.28
N LYS A 214 -10.13 -12.18 -10.33
CA LYS A 214 -11.28 -12.74 -11.03
C LYS A 214 -11.05 -14.19 -11.49
N HIS A 215 -9.87 -14.48 -12.03
CA HIS A 215 -9.54 -15.82 -12.54
C HIS A 215 -9.48 -16.90 -11.43
N LEU A 216 -9.20 -16.51 -10.17
CA LEU A 216 -9.28 -17.41 -9.03
C LEU A 216 -10.74 -17.69 -8.68
N LEU A 217 -11.57 -16.64 -8.62
CA LEU A 217 -12.98 -16.77 -8.29
C LEU A 217 -13.75 -17.56 -9.34
N ASP A 218 -13.44 -17.38 -10.63
CA ASP A 218 -14.00 -18.17 -11.73
C ASP A 218 -13.72 -19.69 -11.57
N ARG A 219 -12.70 -20.04 -10.78
CA ARG A 219 -12.31 -21.42 -10.43
C ARG A 219 -12.76 -21.84 -9.03
N GLY A 220 -13.54 -21.02 -8.33
CA GLY A 220 -13.94 -21.26 -6.94
C GLY A 220 -12.81 -21.14 -5.92
N LEU A 221 -11.71 -20.47 -6.28
CA LEU A 221 -10.54 -20.22 -5.44
C LEU A 221 -10.56 -18.77 -4.91
N ARG A 222 -9.67 -18.47 -3.96
CA ARG A 222 -9.48 -17.13 -3.41
C ARG A 222 -8.00 -16.83 -3.26
N ASN A 223 -7.64 -15.55 -3.26
CA ASN A 223 -6.30 -15.14 -2.88
C ASN A 223 -6.16 -15.31 -1.36
N TYR A 224 -5.39 -16.32 -0.97
CA TYR A 224 -5.16 -16.62 0.43
C TYR A 224 -4.06 -15.71 0.99
N TRP A 225 -2.89 -15.70 0.36
CA TRP A 225 -1.71 -14.99 0.85
C TRP A 225 -1.85 -13.46 0.90
N GLY A 226 -2.53 -12.87 -0.09
CA GLY A 226 -2.78 -11.43 -0.11
C GLY A 226 -1.73 -10.57 -0.82
N TYR A 227 -0.76 -11.15 -1.54
CA TYR A 227 0.19 -10.42 -2.39
C TYR A 227 -0.49 -9.85 -3.65
N ASN A 228 -1.54 -9.05 -3.48
CA ASN A 228 -2.27 -8.39 -4.56
C ASN A 228 -2.96 -7.13 -4.02
N SER A 229 -2.17 -6.20 -3.47
CA SER A 229 -2.64 -5.04 -2.72
C SER A 229 -3.37 -4.01 -3.60
N ILE A 230 -4.39 -3.37 -3.04
CA ILE A 230 -5.08 -2.21 -3.62
C ILE A 230 -5.16 -1.02 -2.65
N GLY A 231 -5.12 -1.26 -1.33
CA GLY A 231 -5.12 -0.22 -0.30
C GLY A 231 -3.90 -0.30 0.61
N PHE A 232 -2.83 0.42 0.27
CA PHE A 232 -1.55 0.36 1.00
C PHE A 232 -1.64 0.87 2.45
N PHE A 233 -2.61 1.70 2.78
CA PHE A 233 -2.81 2.29 4.11
C PHE A 233 -3.93 1.61 4.91
N ALA A 234 -4.69 0.71 4.29
CA ALA A 234 -5.82 0.03 4.91
C ALA A 234 -5.42 -1.40 5.30
N PRO A 235 -5.60 -1.83 6.55
CA PRO A 235 -5.49 -3.24 6.90
C PRO A 235 -6.67 -4.02 6.30
N ALA A 236 -6.40 -5.26 5.89
CA ALA A 236 -7.34 -6.11 5.19
C ALA A 236 -8.60 -6.37 6.02
N CYS A 237 -9.74 -5.88 5.53
CA CYS A 237 -11.06 -6.02 6.12
C CYS A 237 -11.39 -7.48 6.48
N ARG A 238 -11.02 -8.43 5.60
CA ARG A 238 -11.28 -9.87 5.79
C ARG A 238 -10.61 -10.51 7.01
N TYR A 239 -9.65 -9.81 7.62
CA TYR A 239 -8.97 -10.25 8.84
C TYR A 239 -9.49 -9.54 10.10
N SER A 240 -10.53 -8.72 10.01
CA SER A 240 -11.19 -8.15 11.19
C SER A 240 -12.38 -9.00 11.63
N SER A 241 -12.53 -9.14 12.95
CA SER A 241 -13.73 -9.67 13.61
C SER A 241 -14.74 -8.58 14.00
N SER A 242 -14.33 -7.31 13.96
CA SER A 242 -15.09 -6.15 14.47
C SER A 242 -15.82 -5.35 13.38
N GLY A 243 -15.61 -5.70 12.11
CA GLY A 243 -16.21 -5.03 10.95
C GLY A 243 -15.19 -4.27 10.10
N CYS A 244 -15.67 -3.66 9.01
CA CYS A 244 -14.81 -3.06 7.98
C CYS A 244 -15.05 -1.57 7.71
N ALA A 245 -15.93 -0.93 8.48
CA ALA A 245 -16.23 0.49 8.38
C ALA A 245 -15.27 1.35 9.23
N GLY A 246 -14.01 0.90 9.39
CA GLY A 246 -12.97 1.51 10.22
C GLY A 246 -12.52 0.65 11.39
N GLN A 247 -13.36 -0.32 11.83
CA GLN A 247 -13.05 -1.16 12.98
C GLN A 247 -11.83 -2.07 12.76
N GLN A 248 -11.52 -2.44 11.51
CA GLN A 248 -10.34 -3.22 11.17
C GLN A 248 -9.03 -2.49 11.55
N VAL A 249 -9.04 -1.15 11.53
CA VAL A 249 -7.89 -0.34 11.91
C VAL A 249 -7.65 -0.44 13.41
N ASP A 250 -8.70 -0.30 14.21
CA ASP A 250 -8.58 -0.34 15.67
C ASP A 250 -8.31 -1.75 16.19
N GLU A 251 -8.90 -2.77 15.56
CA GLU A 251 -8.59 -4.17 15.88
C GLU A 251 -7.12 -4.51 15.57
N PHE A 252 -6.59 -4.04 14.44
CA PHE A 252 -5.18 -4.21 14.10
C PHE A 252 -4.26 -3.49 15.10
N LYS A 253 -4.54 -2.23 15.44
CA LYS A 253 -3.79 -1.50 16.47
C LYS A 253 -3.82 -2.21 17.83
N THR A 254 -4.98 -2.75 18.20
CA THR A 254 -5.16 -3.51 19.45
C THR A 254 -4.34 -4.79 19.45
N MET A 255 -4.31 -5.52 18.33
CA MET A 255 -3.46 -6.69 18.15
C MET A 255 -1.98 -6.34 18.32
N VAL A 256 -1.50 -5.29 17.64
CA VAL A 256 -0.10 -4.81 17.77
C VAL A 256 0.23 -4.48 19.22
N LYS A 257 -0.59 -3.64 19.87
CA LYS A 257 -0.39 -3.28 21.27
C LYS A 257 -0.33 -4.50 22.19
N THR A 258 -1.21 -5.47 21.99
CA THR A 258 -1.30 -6.67 22.84
C THR A 258 -0.08 -7.59 22.63
N LEU A 259 0.44 -7.69 21.40
CA LEU A 259 1.69 -8.39 21.11
C LEU A 259 2.89 -7.67 21.74
N HIS A 260 2.95 -6.34 21.67
CA HIS A 260 3.99 -5.56 22.32
C HIS A 260 3.97 -5.72 23.84
N ASP A 261 2.79 -5.69 24.47
CA ASP A 261 2.63 -5.97 25.91
C ASP A 261 3.14 -7.37 26.29
N ALA A 262 3.13 -8.32 25.35
CA ALA A 262 3.69 -9.66 25.50
C ALA A 262 5.19 -9.76 25.14
N GLY A 263 5.82 -8.67 24.73
CA GLY A 263 7.23 -8.60 24.32
C GLY A 263 7.50 -9.16 22.92
N ILE A 264 6.50 -9.14 22.03
CA ILE A 264 6.60 -9.66 20.66
C ILE A 264 6.51 -8.49 19.66
N GLU A 265 7.53 -8.33 18.83
CA GLU A 265 7.55 -7.34 17.75
C GLU A 265 6.66 -7.77 16.57
N VAL A 266 6.18 -6.77 15.81
CA VAL A 266 5.35 -7.00 14.61
C VAL A 266 6.08 -6.47 13.39
N ILE A 267 6.38 -7.37 12.46
CA ILE A 267 6.94 -7.09 11.14
C ILE A 267 5.83 -7.32 10.11
N LEU A 268 5.75 -6.46 9.11
CA LEU A 268 4.73 -6.56 8.05
C LEU A 268 5.41 -6.87 6.74
N ASP A 269 4.97 -7.94 6.08
CA ASP A 269 5.24 -8.15 4.67
C ASP A 269 4.43 -7.13 3.85
N VAL A 270 5.10 -6.44 2.94
CA VAL A 270 4.56 -5.29 2.20
C VAL A 270 4.84 -5.41 0.71
N VAL A 271 3.81 -5.10 -0.09
CA VAL A 271 3.85 -5.18 -1.55
C VAL A 271 3.63 -3.79 -2.14
N TYR A 272 4.72 -3.15 -2.58
CA TYR A 272 4.68 -1.85 -3.26
C TYR A 272 5.00 -1.92 -4.75
N ASN A 273 5.46 -3.07 -5.24
CA ASN A 273 6.01 -3.20 -6.59
C ASN A 273 4.91 -3.32 -7.67
N HIS A 274 3.73 -3.83 -7.34
CA HIS A 274 2.57 -3.95 -8.24
C HIS A 274 1.25 -3.71 -7.46
N THR A 275 0.13 -3.70 -8.19
CA THR A 275 -1.22 -3.53 -7.63
C THR A 275 -2.20 -4.57 -8.16
N ALA A 276 -3.35 -4.68 -7.49
CA ALA A 276 -4.48 -5.51 -7.92
C ALA A 276 -5.17 -5.10 -9.22
N GLU A 277 -4.75 -4.02 -9.85
CA GLU A 277 -5.31 -3.60 -11.14
C GLU A 277 -4.69 -4.35 -12.33
N GLY A 278 -3.63 -5.13 -12.12
CA GLY A 278 -2.99 -5.93 -13.18
C GLY A 278 -2.59 -5.12 -14.42
N ASN A 279 -2.57 -5.78 -15.59
CA ASN A 279 -2.18 -5.18 -16.87
C ASN A 279 -3.33 -4.39 -17.54
N HIS A 280 -3.17 -4.00 -18.81
CA HIS A 280 -4.19 -3.29 -19.60
C HIS A 280 -5.59 -3.95 -19.63
N LEU A 281 -5.69 -5.27 -19.40
CA LEU A 281 -6.95 -6.03 -19.32
C LEU A 281 -7.47 -6.22 -17.89
N GLY A 282 -6.81 -5.63 -16.91
CA GLY A 282 -7.27 -5.62 -15.54
C GLY A 282 -8.32 -4.54 -15.27
N PRO A 283 -8.91 -4.56 -14.06
CA PRO A 283 -9.98 -3.64 -13.68
C PRO A 283 -9.48 -2.21 -13.45
N THR A 284 -10.42 -1.27 -13.33
CA THR A 284 -10.18 0.12 -12.93
C THR A 284 -10.75 0.34 -11.52
N LEU A 285 -9.92 0.24 -10.50
CA LEU A 285 -10.31 0.22 -9.08
C LEU A 285 -9.76 1.42 -8.29
N ALA A 286 -8.57 1.89 -8.63
CA ALA A 286 -7.85 2.95 -7.92
C ALA A 286 -6.94 3.72 -8.90
N PHE A 287 -5.63 3.42 -8.86
CA PHE A 287 -4.56 4.16 -9.51
C PHE A 287 -4.78 4.40 -11.02
N ARG A 288 -5.27 3.39 -11.76
CA ARG A 288 -5.53 3.47 -13.21
C ARG A 288 -6.54 4.55 -13.55
N GLY A 289 -7.61 4.66 -12.76
CA GLY A 289 -8.65 5.66 -12.98
C GLY A 289 -8.30 7.03 -12.39
N ILE A 290 -7.30 7.11 -11.51
CA ILE A 290 -6.84 8.36 -10.89
C ILE A 290 -5.77 9.04 -11.75
N ASP A 291 -4.71 8.32 -12.10
CA ASP A 291 -3.67 8.81 -12.99
C ASP A 291 -2.78 7.67 -13.48
N ASN A 292 -3.26 6.93 -14.49
CA ASN A 292 -2.58 5.74 -14.99
C ASN A 292 -1.11 5.99 -15.38
N ALA A 293 -0.83 7.12 -16.02
CA ALA A 293 0.48 7.44 -16.57
C ALA A 293 1.49 7.86 -15.49
N SER A 294 1.03 8.35 -14.34
CA SER A 294 1.89 8.71 -13.21
C SER A 294 2.15 7.53 -12.25
N TYR A 295 1.14 6.66 -12.05
CA TYR A 295 1.26 5.56 -11.10
C TYR A 295 1.93 4.30 -11.64
N TYR A 296 1.84 4.03 -12.95
CA TYR A 296 2.36 2.79 -13.53
C TYR A 296 3.49 3.03 -14.52
N ARG A 297 4.47 2.11 -14.51
CA ARG A 297 5.50 2.07 -15.55
C ARG A 297 4.88 1.58 -16.85
N LEU A 298 4.79 2.47 -17.83
CA LEU A 298 4.29 2.16 -19.17
C LEU A 298 5.47 1.80 -20.10
N VAL A 299 5.21 0.96 -21.10
CA VAL A 299 6.23 0.64 -22.12
C VAL A 299 6.54 1.92 -22.92
N ALA A 300 7.81 2.30 -23.00
CA ALA A 300 8.22 3.61 -23.53
C ALA A 300 7.75 3.85 -24.98
N ASP A 301 7.84 2.84 -25.83
CA ASP A 301 7.46 2.92 -27.25
C ASP A 301 5.99 2.56 -27.52
N ASP A 302 5.28 2.05 -26.51
CA ASP A 302 3.85 1.71 -26.61
C ASP A 302 3.16 1.87 -25.24
N ARG A 303 2.83 3.13 -24.91
CA ARG A 303 2.28 3.53 -23.61
C ARG A 303 0.93 2.91 -23.29
N ARG A 304 0.29 2.21 -24.24
CA ARG A 304 -0.88 1.38 -23.99
C ARG A 304 -0.60 0.26 -22.99
N TYR A 305 0.60 -0.30 -23.05
CA TYR A 305 0.98 -1.47 -22.28
C TYR A 305 1.80 -1.11 -21.04
N TYR A 306 1.78 -2.02 -20.08
CA TYR A 306 2.42 -1.89 -18.78
C TYR A 306 3.73 -2.67 -18.81
N MET A 307 4.78 -2.06 -18.28
CA MET A 307 6.02 -2.78 -17.99
C MET A 307 5.80 -3.65 -16.77
N ASP A 308 6.05 -4.95 -16.91
CA ASP A 308 5.81 -5.92 -15.85
C ASP A 308 7.12 -6.59 -15.42
N TYR A 309 7.80 -5.97 -14.46
CA TYR A 309 8.97 -6.57 -13.81
C TYR A 309 8.59 -7.52 -12.67
N THR A 310 7.29 -7.62 -12.34
CA THR A 310 6.80 -8.36 -11.17
C THR A 310 6.22 -9.72 -11.53
N GLY A 311 5.79 -9.90 -12.78
CA GLY A 311 5.00 -11.04 -13.24
C GLY A 311 3.51 -10.94 -12.87
N CYS A 312 3.06 -9.81 -12.33
CA CYS A 312 1.68 -9.58 -11.86
C CYS A 312 0.87 -8.65 -12.78
N GLY A 313 1.40 -8.32 -13.95
CA GLY A 313 0.74 -7.54 -15.01
C GLY A 313 1.06 -6.05 -15.00
N ASN A 314 1.58 -5.49 -13.91
CA ASN A 314 2.03 -4.09 -13.86
C ASN A 314 3.25 -3.91 -12.96
N THR A 315 3.82 -2.72 -12.99
CA THR A 315 4.81 -2.27 -12.01
C THR A 315 4.51 -0.83 -11.63
N LEU A 316 4.48 -0.54 -10.34
CA LEU A 316 4.28 0.80 -9.80
C LEU A 316 5.49 1.69 -10.15
N ASP A 317 5.26 2.90 -10.65
CA ASP A 317 6.34 3.79 -11.08
C ASP A 317 6.97 4.57 -9.93
N MET A 318 7.92 3.94 -9.24
CA MET A 318 8.68 4.57 -8.17
C MET A 318 9.66 5.66 -8.65
N THR A 319 9.76 5.93 -9.96
CA THR A 319 10.52 7.08 -10.47
C THR A 319 9.70 8.36 -10.52
N HIS A 320 8.37 8.24 -10.47
CA HIS A 320 7.48 9.38 -10.36
C HIS A 320 7.45 9.91 -8.91
N PRO A 321 7.72 11.21 -8.65
CA PRO A 321 7.85 11.75 -7.30
C PRO A 321 6.65 11.51 -6.38
N ARG A 322 5.42 11.59 -6.92
CA ARG A 322 4.18 11.38 -6.15
C ARG A 322 3.90 9.91 -5.84
N THR A 323 4.36 9.01 -6.71
CA THR A 323 4.24 7.57 -6.49
C THR A 323 5.27 7.10 -5.47
N LEU A 324 6.49 7.67 -5.52
CA LEU A 324 7.47 7.49 -4.44
C LEU A 324 6.97 8.08 -3.12
N GLN A 325 6.37 9.27 -3.14
CA GLN A 325 5.78 9.90 -1.95
C GLN A 325 4.72 8.99 -1.31
N LEU A 326 3.83 8.37 -2.09
CA LEU A 326 2.83 7.42 -1.58
C LEU A 326 3.45 6.32 -0.72
N ILE A 327 4.56 5.73 -1.17
CA ILE A 327 5.27 4.67 -0.43
C ILE A 327 5.94 5.24 0.81
N MET A 328 6.54 6.43 0.69
CA MET A 328 7.25 7.08 1.79
C MET A 328 6.32 7.56 2.90
N ASP A 329 5.11 7.99 2.56
CA ASP A 329 4.08 8.44 3.49
C ASP A 329 3.51 7.29 4.34
N TRP A 330 3.66 6.03 3.90
CA TRP A 330 3.31 4.85 4.71
C TRP A 330 4.09 4.80 6.03
N LYS A 331 5.26 5.44 6.07
CA LYS A 331 6.05 5.62 7.29
C LYS A 331 5.90 7.05 7.80
N THR A 332 5.02 7.23 8.78
CA THR A 332 5.13 8.41 9.66
C THR A 332 6.39 8.19 10.52
N TYR A 333 7.42 9.01 10.31
CA TYR A 333 8.82 8.88 10.79
C TYR A 333 9.80 8.10 9.89
N THR A 334 9.76 8.28 8.58
CA THR A 334 10.96 8.01 7.77
C THR A 334 11.94 9.16 7.90
N ARG A 335 13.02 8.97 8.67
CA ARG A 335 14.14 9.92 8.66
C ARG A 335 15.00 9.72 7.40
N GLY A 336 15.18 8.48 6.95
CA GLY A 336 15.92 8.17 5.72
C GLY A 336 15.48 6.84 5.11
N LEU A 337 15.75 6.69 3.81
CA LEU A 337 15.45 5.51 3.02
C LEU A 337 16.74 4.72 2.74
N GLY A 338 16.71 3.41 2.99
CA GLY A 338 17.76 2.49 2.56
C GLY A 338 17.16 1.39 1.66
N VAL A 339 17.63 1.30 0.42
CA VAL A 339 17.20 0.28 -0.55
C VAL A 339 18.39 -0.61 -0.89
N ARG A 340 18.29 -1.91 -0.59
CA ARG A 340 19.27 -2.92 -1.04
C ARG A 340 18.67 -3.69 -2.21
N LEU A 341 19.27 -3.57 -3.39
CA LEU A 341 19.02 -4.42 -4.53
C LEU A 341 20.02 -5.58 -4.46
N ALA A 342 19.55 -6.74 -4.01
CA ALA A 342 20.35 -7.91 -3.72
C ALA A 342 20.64 -8.73 -4.98
N GLY A 343 21.70 -8.40 -5.72
CA GLY A 343 22.15 -9.22 -6.85
C GLY A 343 22.67 -10.60 -6.42
N ASP A 344 23.00 -10.76 -5.13
CA ASP A 344 23.50 -12.00 -4.53
C ASP A 344 22.41 -12.96 -4.07
N ALA A 345 21.15 -12.51 -4.03
CA ALA A 345 19.99 -13.28 -3.61
C ALA A 345 19.16 -13.81 -4.80
N ILE A 346 19.67 -13.69 -6.02
CA ILE A 346 19.03 -14.23 -7.22
C ILE A 346 19.19 -15.75 -7.20
N ASP A 347 18.08 -16.47 -7.07
CA ASP A 347 18.05 -17.95 -7.04
C ASP A 347 17.83 -18.60 -8.41
N ASP A 348 17.77 -17.79 -9.46
CA ASP A 348 17.52 -18.24 -10.84
C ASP A 348 18.78 -18.83 -11.51
N LEU A 349 18.53 -19.72 -12.47
CA LEU A 349 19.54 -20.31 -13.33
C LEU A 349 19.43 -19.76 -14.75
N ASP A 350 20.56 -19.56 -15.42
CA ASP A 350 20.61 -19.21 -16.83
C ASP A 350 20.23 -20.41 -17.73
N GLY A 351 20.15 -20.19 -19.05
CA GLY A 351 19.84 -21.24 -20.03
C GLY A 351 20.88 -22.38 -20.12
N ARG A 352 21.95 -22.33 -19.32
CA ARG A 352 22.99 -23.37 -19.18
C ARG A 352 22.97 -24.01 -17.79
N GLY A 353 22.02 -23.65 -16.92
CA GLY A 353 21.90 -24.18 -15.56
C GLY A 353 22.87 -23.54 -14.56
N GLN A 354 23.47 -22.39 -14.87
CA GLN A 354 24.36 -21.67 -13.96
C GLN A 354 23.58 -20.63 -13.15
N ARG A 355 23.86 -20.49 -11.86
CA ARG A 355 23.24 -19.45 -11.03
C ARG A 355 23.52 -18.06 -11.59
N LEU A 356 22.47 -17.27 -11.74
CA LEU A 356 22.54 -15.84 -11.97
C LEU A 356 22.99 -15.20 -10.65
N ALA A 357 24.17 -14.61 -10.63
CA ALA A 357 24.67 -13.86 -9.48
C ALA A 357 25.16 -12.49 -9.97
N GLY A 358 24.76 -11.43 -9.28
CA GLY A 358 25.17 -10.05 -9.55
C GLY A 358 25.67 -9.34 -8.30
N ASP A 359 26.30 -8.19 -8.51
CA ASP A 359 26.69 -7.31 -7.40
C ASP A 359 25.45 -6.73 -6.71
N SER A 360 25.53 -6.52 -5.40
CA SER A 360 24.46 -5.85 -4.65
C SER A 360 24.62 -4.33 -4.69
N LEU A 361 23.55 -3.61 -5.01
CA LEU A 361 23.50 -2.15 -4.93
C LEU A 361 22.78 -1.71 -3.65
N LEU A 362 23.38 -0.79 -2.91
CA LEU A 362 22.77 -0.15 -1.75
C LEU A 362 22.60 1.34 -2.01
N ILE A 363 21.37 1.83 -1.95
CA ILE A 363 21.02 3.24 -2.09
C ILE A 363 20.56 3.74 -0.72
N LEU A 364 21.23 4.77 -0.20
CA LEU A 364 20.89 5.42 1.07
C LEU A 364 20.54 6.88 0.82
N ILE A 365 19.38 7.31 1.29
CA ILE A 365 18.88 8.69 1.13
C ILE A 365 18.46 9.20 2.50
N ASN A 366 19.01 10.34 2.92
CA ASN A 366 18.45 11.09 4.04
C ASN A 366 17.27 11.93 3.52
N ALA A 367 16.11 11.79 4.16
CA ALA A 367 14.91 12.58 3.87
C ALA A 367 14.52 13.46 5.07
N HIS A 368 15.40 13.58 6.07
CA HIS A 368 15.21 14.34 7.29
C HIS A 368 16.12 15.56 7.31
N TRP A 369 15.68 16.60 8.00
CA TRP A 369 16.40 17.86 8.18
C TRP A 369 17.59 17.76 9.15
N GLU A 370 17.87 16.58 9.71
CA GLU A 370 19.03 16.31 10.57
C GLU A 370 19.86 15.18 9.97
N PRO A 371 21.19 15.15 10.20
CA PRO A 371 22.02 14.01 9.80
C PRO A 371 21.60 12.70 10.48
N ILE A 372 21.75 11.60 9.75
CA ILE A 372 21.40 10.25 10.20
C ILE A 372 22.61 9.33 10.07
N ASP A 373 22.95 8.61 11.13
CA ASP A 373 23.91 7.52 11.05
C ASP A 373 23.19 6.21 10.67
N PHE A 374 23.44 5.72 9.46
CA PHE A 374 22.85 4.50 8.93
C PHE A 374 23.80 3.32 9.09
N VAL A 375 23.40 2.26 9.79
CA VAL A 375 24.24 1.06 9.95
C VAL A 375 24.19 0.24 8.66
N LEU A 376 25.35 0.05 8.01
CA LEU A 376 25.44 -0.64 6.74
C LEU A 376 25.08 -2.13 6.88
N PRO A 377 24.32 -2.73 5.94
CA PRO A 377 23.93 -4.13 6.04
C PRO A 377 25.15 -5.06 6.07
N ALA A 378 25.12 -6.03 6.99
CA ALA A 378 26.18 -7.02 7.24
C ALA A 378 25.67 -8.45 7.05
N HIS A 379 24.97 -8.71 5.95
CA HIS A 379 24.26 -9.96 5.65
C HIS A 379 25.16 -11.20 5.56
N GLN A 380 26.49 -11.04 5.44
CA GLN A 380 27.47 -12.11 5.48
C GLN A 380 28.70 -11.70 6.32
N ARG A 381 29.52 -12.68 6.71
CA ARG A 381 30.79 -12.41 7.39
C ARG A 381 31.69 -11.58 6.47
N ALA A 382 32.15 -10.43 6.98
CA ALA A 382 33.10 -9.53 6.32
C ALA A 382 32.61 -8.82 5.04
N VAL A 383 31.30 -8.56 4.90
CA VAL A 383 30.75 -7.71 3.81
C VAL A 383 31.49 -6.37 3.74
N ARG A 384 31.77 -5.94 2.52
CA ARG A 384 32.32 -4.63 2.18
C ARG A 384 31.42 -3.98 1.14
N TRP A 385 31.14 -2.70 1.33
CA TRP A 385 30.46 -1.87 0.34
C TRP A 385 31.48 -0.94 -0.30
N ILE A 386 31.34 -0.72 -1.60
CA ILE A 386 32.10 0.28 -2.35
C ILE A 386 31.20 1.49 -2.54
N VAL A 387 31.68 2.67 -2.17
CA VAL A 387 30.95 3.91 -2.43
C VAL A 387 31.09 4.23 -3.92
N GLU A 388 29.99 4.22 -4.65
CA GLU A 388 29.96 4.68 -6.05
C GLU A 388 29.65 6.17 -6.16
N ILE A 389 28.69 6.66 -5.36
CA ILE A 389 28.25 8.05 -5.33
C ILE A 389 27.96 8.44 -3.87
N ASP A 390 28.46 9.60 -3.43
CA ASP A 390 28.10 10.24 -2.16
C ASP A 390 27.91 11.74 -2.41
N THR A 391 26.67 12.20 -2.32
CA THR A 391 26.29 13.59 -2.63
C THR A 391 26.77 14.61 -1.60
N ARG A 392 27.30 14.18 -0.44
CA ARG A 392 27.85 15.09 0.59
C ARG A 392 29.16 15.71 0.19
N VAL A 393 29.88 15.09 -0.76
CA VAL A 393 31.22 15.51 -1.15
C VAL A 393 31.22 15.82 -2.64
N PRO A 394 31.38 17.09 -3.04
CA PRO A 394 31.59 17.40 -4.45
C PRO A 394 32.89 16.74 -4.95
N ASP A 395 32.89 16.32 -6.21
CA ASP A 395 34.03 15.75 -6.97
C ASP A 395 34.40 14.27 -6.73
N ASP A 396 33.44 13.37 -6.45
CA ASP A 396 33.65 11.91 -6.40
C ASP A 396 34.78 11.44 -5.45
N ARG A 397 35.19 12.26 -4.48
CA ARG A 397 36.35 11.98 -3.61
C ARG A 397 36.25 10.70 -2.79
N LEU A 398 35.03 10.24 -2.53
CA LEU A 398 34.75 9.01 -1.81
C LEU A 398 34.50 7.82 -2.73
N ARG A 399 34.47 8.03 -4.05
CA ARG A 399 34.24 6.95 -5.01
C ARG A 399 35.33 5.91 -4.93
N GLY A 400 34.95 4.63 -4.91
CA GLY A 400 35.85 3.50 -4.71
C GLY A 400 36.23 3.24 -3.24
N LYS A 401 35.80 4.07 -2.28
CA LYS A 401 36.06 3.84 -0.85
C LYS A 401 35.34 2.59 -0.39
N LEU A 402 36.09 1.68 0.24
CA LEU A 402 35.56 0.49 0.91
C LEU A 402 35.10 0.82 2.33
N VAL A 403 33.86 0.48 2.66
CA VAL A 403 33.27 0.58 4.00
C VAL A 403 32.76 -0.78 4.44
N ARG A 404 32.80 -1.07 5.75
CA ARG A 404 32.45 -2.41 6.25
C ARG A 404 30.95 -2.50 6.51
N GLY A 405 30.34 -3.64 6.17
CA GLY A 405 29.02 -3.97 6.70
C GLY A 405 29.05 -3.98 8.22
N GLY A 406 28.06 -3.35 8.86
CA GLY A 406 27.97 -3.16 10.31
C GLY A 406 28.55 -1.82 10.81
N ASP A 407 29.34 -1.11 9.99
CA ASP A 407 29.78 0.24 10.33
C ASP A 407 28.64 1.24 10.12
N ALA A 408 28.61 2.28 10.94
CA ALA A 408 27.74 3.43 10.72
C ALA A 408 28.25 4.28 9.55
N TYR A 409 27.35 4.62 8.63
CA TYR A 409 27.58 5.52 7.51
C TYR A 409 26.67 6.73 7.65
N ARG A 410 27.28 7.89 7.89
CA ARG A 410 26.55 9.15 8.07
C ARG A 410 25.94 9.63 6.76
N LEU A 411 24.68 10.03 6.81
CA LEU A 411 23.93 10.69 5.75
C LEU A 411 23.62 12.11 6.26
N ASP A 412 24.08 13.16 5.56
CA ASP A 412 23.78 14.53 5.96
C ASP A 412 22.38 14.95 5.47
N ALA A 413 21.86 16.06 6.00
CA ALA A 413 20.52 16.56 5.70
C ALA A 413 20.37 17.14 4.28
#